data_AF-A0A7K4MR30-F1
#
_entry.id   AF-A0A7K4MR30-F1
#
_cell.length_a   1.000
_cell.length_b   1.000
_cell.length_c   1.000
_cell.angle_alpha   90.00
_cell.angle_beta   90.00
_cell.angle_gamma   90.00
#
_symmetry.space_group_name_H-M   'P 1'
#
loop_
_entity.id
_entity.type
_entity.pdbx_description
1 polymer ?
#
loop_
_entity_poly.entity_id
_entity_poly.type
_entity_poly.pdbx_seq_one_letter_code
_entity_poly.pdbx_strand_id
1 'polypeptide(L)'
;MALPKLNVPVYEAILPSTEKVIKYRPFLVKEEKLLLTAQESGEKAVLPAVKQIIKNCIQGEIDVDNMPIFDIEYLFLRLRAKSVGEEVTLGLKPWGCPQNNGELCKFTTEVTINLE
;
A
#
# COMPACT_ATOMS: atom_id res chain seq x y z
N MET A 1 -16.68 -10.29 28.26
CA MET A 1 -15.48 -11.13 28.05
C MET A 1 -14.63 -10.46 26.98
N ALA A 2 -13.34 -10.26 27.22
CA ALA A 2 -12.46 -9.71 26.18
C ALA A 2 -12.38 -10.71 25.03
N LEU A 3 -12.67 -10.29 23.81
CA LEU A 3 -12.50 -11.15 22.64
C LEU A 3 -11.03 -11.62 22.58
N PRO A 4 -10.78 -12.91 22.28
CA PRO A 4 -9.43 -13.40 22.05
C PRO A 4 -8.75 -12.53 20.98
N LYS A 5 -7.60 -11.95 21.30
CA LYS A 5 -6.79 -11.26 20.31
C LYS A 5 -6.21 -12.32 19.38
N LEU A 6 -6.52 -12.21 18.09
CA LEU A 6 -5.94 -13.07 17.06
C LEU A 6 -4.42 -12.94 17.10
N ASN A 7 -3.72 -14.08 17.19
CA ASN A 7 -2.28 -14.12 17.08
C ASN A 7 -1.92 -13.93 15.59
N VAL A 8 -1.44 -12.74 15.26
CA VAL A 8 -1.10 -12.34 13.89
C VAL A 8 0.38 -11.98 13.83
N PRO A 9 1.07 -12.28 12.73
CA PRO A 9 2.47 -11.91 12.58
C PRO A 9 2.63 -10.39 12.65
N VAL A 10 3.76 -9.97 13.24
CA VAL A 10 4.12 -8.57 13.42
C VAL A 10 5.38 -8.31 12.60
N TYR A 11 5.33 -7.27 11.78
CA TYR A 11 6.42 -6.82 10.93
C TYR A 11 6.84 -5.42 11.33
N GLU A 12 8.02 -5.01 10.89
CA GLU A 12 8.58 -3.70 11.14
C GLU A 12 8.81 -2.96 9.82
N ALA A 13 8.49 -1.67 9.79
CA ALA A 13 8.81 -0.78 8.69
C ALA A 13 9.44 0.51 9.23
N ILE A 14 10.44 1.02 8.53
CA ILE A 14 11.07 2.31 8.82
C ILE A 14 10.35 3.37 8.00
N LEU A 15 9.82 4.41 8.66
CA LEU A 15 9.21 5.54 7.96
C LEU A 15 10.24 6.34 7.18
N PRO A 16 10.02 6.65 5.89
CA PRO A 16 10.96 7.44 5.11
C PRO A 16 11.10 8.89 5.59
N SER A 17 10.06 9.53 6.15
CA SER A 17 10.20 10.92 6.63
C SER A 17 11.02 11.09 7.90
N THR A 18 10.95 10.12 8.81
CA THR A 18 11.38 10.28 10.21
C THR A 18 12.31 9.19 10.70
N GLU A 19 12.57 8.17 9.88
CA GLU A 19 13.39 6.99 10.20
C GLU A 19 12.89 6.22 11.43
N LYS A 20 11.65 6.47 11.86
CA LYS A 20 11.03 5.78 12.99
C LYS A 20 10.62 4.37 12.59
N VAL A 21 10.92 3.42 13.47
CA VAL A 21 10.48 2.03 13.33
C VAL A 21 9.03 1.91 13.79
N ILE A 22 8.18 1.41 12.91
CA ILE A 22 6.77 1.14 13.17
C ILE A 22 6.54 -0.36 13.11
N LYS A 23 5.81 -0.88 14.11
CA LYS A 23 5.32 -2.25 14.12
C LYS A 23 3.92 -2.31 13.52
N TYR A 24 3.69 -3.25 12.61
CA TYR A 24 2.40 -3.42 11.97
C TYR A 24 2.06 -4.89 11.75
N ARG A 25 0.78 -5.18 11.52
CA ARG A 25 0.29 -6.51 11.10
C ARG A 25 -0.29 -6.46 9.69
N PRO A 26 -0.33 -7.58 8.96
CA PRO A 26 -1.04 -7.67 7.68
C PRO A 26 -2.55 -7.42 7.83
N PHE A 27 -3.19 -7.20 6.69
CA PHE A 27 -4.64 -7.12 6.57
C PHE A 27 -5.28 -8.42 7.02
N LEU A 28 -6.44 -8.28 7.65
CA LEU A 28 -7.40 -9.35 7.75
C LEU A 28 -8.49 -9.10 6.71
N VAL A 29 -9.36 -10.10 6.53
CA VAL A 29 -10.53 -10.03 5.63
C VAL A 29 -11.36 -8.75 5.84
N LYS A 30 -11.40 -8.22 7.07
CA LYS A 30 -12.13 -6.99 7.40
C LYS A 30 -11.50 -5.73 6.79
N GLU A 31 -10.18 -5.61 6.74
CA GLU A 31 -9.49 -4.47 6.12
C GLU A 31 -9.58 -4.53 4.60
N GLU A 32 -9.48 -5.73 4.03
CA GLU A 32 -9.63 -5.92 2.58
C GLU A 32 -11.05 -5.57 2.12
N LYS A 33 -12.08 -6.00 2.87
CA LYS A 33 -13.47 -5.61 2.60
C LYS A 33 -13.67 -4.10 2.69
N LEU A 34 -13.06 -3.44 3.67
CA LEU A 34 -13.16 -1.99 3.83
C LEU A 34 -12.58 -1.26 2.62
N LEU A 35 -11.43 -1.70 2.12
CA LEU A 35 -10.80 -1.13 0.92
C LEU A 35 -11.68 -1.34 -0.32
N LEU A 36 -12.24 -2.54 -0.51
CA LEU A 36 -13.12 -2.85 -1.64
C LEU A 36 -14.37 -1.97 -1.65
N THR A 37 -15.06 -1.85 -0.50
CA THR A 37 -16.25 -0.98 -0.38
C THR A 37 -15.92 0.49 -0.66
N ALA A 38 -14.74 0.95 -0.24
CA ALA A 38 -14.30 2.31 -0.51
C ALA A 38 -14.04 2.55 -2.01
N GLN A 39 -13.45 1.58 -2.71
CA GLN A 39 -13.25 1.65 -4.16
C GLN A 39 -14.57 1.71 -4.92
N GLU A 40 -15.57 0.92 -4.50
CA GLU A 40 -16.92 0.94 -5.10
C GLU A 40 -17.65 2.27 -4.85
N SER A 41 -17.38 2.92 -3.71
CA SER A 41 -18.01 4.20 -3.33
C SER A 41 -17.42 5.43 -4.05
N GLY A 42 -16.29 5.26 -4.76
CA GLY A 42 -15.63 6.30 -5.55
C GLY A 42 -14.32 6.81 -4.95
N GLU A 43 -13.51 7.50 -5.78
CA GLU A 43 -12.12 7.87 -5.46
C GLU A 43 -11.95 8.66 -4.16
N LYS A 44 -12.92 9.51 -3.82
CA LYS A 44 -12.89 10.33 -2.59
C LYS A 44 -12.95 9.49 -1.30
N ALA A 45 -13.46 8.27 -1.36
CA ALA A 45 -13.58 7.37 -0.22
C ALA A 45 -12.31 6.54 0.03
N VAL A 46 -11.43 6.41 -0.97
CA VAL A 46 -10.24 5.54 -0.90
C VAL A 46 -9.22 6.04 0.13
N LEU A 47 -8.89 7.34 0.12
CA LEU A 47 -7.89 7.89 1.04
C LEU A 47 -8.33 7.79 2.53
N PRO A 48 -9.58 8.15 2.91
CA PRO A 48 -10.08 7.90 4.26
C PRO A 48 -10.01 6.42 4.68
N ALA A 49 -10.34 5.50 3.76
CA ALA A 49 -10.26 4.07 4.00
C ALA A 49 -8.82 3.60 4.24
N VAL A 50 -7.86 4.05 3.43
CA VAL A 50 -6.44 3.77 3.61
C VAL A 50 -5.95 4.25 4.97
N LYS A 51 -6.29 5.49 5.37
CA LYS A 51 -5.94 6.02 6.70
C LYS A 51 -6.50 5.15 7.83
N GLN A 52 -7.75 4.72 7.71
CA GLN A 52 -8.40 3.86 8.70
C GLN A 52 -7.74 2.47 8.78
N ILE A 53 -7.37 1.88 7.63
CA ILE A 53 -6.65 0.61 7.56
C ILE A 53 -5.30 0.72 8.27
N ILE A 54 -4.54 1.78 8.01
CA ILE A 54 -3.24 2.02 8.65
C ILE A 54 -3.41 2.11 10.17
N LYS A 55 -4.37 2.90 10.66
CA LYS A 55 -4.69 3.00 12.10
C LYS A 55 -5.04 1.64 12.73
N ASN A 56 -5.73 0.77 11.99
CA ASN A 56 -6.15 -0.55 12.49
C ASN A 56 -5.03 -1.61 12.47
N CYS A 57 -4.01 -1.42 11.64
CA CYS A 57 -2.94 -2.40 11.41
C CYS A 57 -1.64 -2.06 12.12
N ILE A 58 -1.41 -0.79 12.49
CA ILE A 58 -0.24 -0.39 13.26
C ILE A 58 -0.42 -0.71 14.74
N GLN A 59 0.66 -1.15 15.38
CA GLN A 59 0.73 -1.34 16.82
C GLN A 59 1.24 -0.05 17.48
N GLY A 60 0.40 0.56 18.30
CA GLY A 60 0.71 1.81 19.01
C GLY A 60 -0.09 3.00 18.49
N GLU A 61 0.19 4.16 19.04
CA GLU A 61 -0.45 5.41 18.64
C GLU A 61 0.34 6.09 17.52
N ILE A 62 -0.36 6.39 16.43
CA ILE A 62 0.19 7.09 15.28
C ILE A 62 -0.82 8.09 14.75
N ASP A 63 -0.37 9.33 14.56
CA ASP A 63 -1.19 10.38 13.99
C ASP A 63 -1.12 10.35 12.46
N VAL A 64 -1.94 9.48 11.87
CA VAL A 64 -2.03 9.32 10.40
C VAL A 64 -2.62 10.55 9.72
N ASP A 65 -3.30 11.44 10.44
CA ASP A 65 -3.93 12.62 9.84
C ASP A 65 -2.93 13.74 9.59
N ASN A 66 -1.90 13.86 10.43
CA ASN A 66 -0.81 14.81 10.28
C ASN A 66 0.45 14.23 9.60
N MET A 67 0.37 12.98 9.12
CA MET A 67 1.47 12.31 8.44
C MET A 67 1.62 12.79 6.98
N PRO A 68 2.85 12.93 6.46
CA PRO A 68 3.05 13.19 5.03
C PRO A 68 2.44 12.10 4.17
N ILE A 69 1.83 12.48 3.04
CA ILE A 69 1.08 11.52 2.20
C ILE A 69 1.97 10.39 1.66
N PHE A 70 3.25 10.65 1.40
CA PHE A 70 4.17 9.62 0.92
C PHE A 70 4.49 8.56 2.00
N ASP A 71 4.49 8.92 3.29
CA ASP A 71 4.61 7.93 4.38
C ASP A 71 3.34 7.07 4.45
N ILE A 72 2.16 7.68 4.25
CA ILE A 72 0.87 6.98 4.21
C ILE A 72 0.87 5.95 3.06
N GLU A 73 1.28 6.36 1.86
CA GLU A 73 1.39 5.48 0.70
C GLU A 73 2.42 4.37 0.91
N TYR A 74 3.59 4.72 1.46
CA TYR A 74 4.64 3.74 1.78
C TYR A 74 4.14 2.69 2.77
N LEU A 75 3.53 3.10 3.88
CA LEU A 75 2.96 2.18 4.87
C LEU A 75 1.87 1.32 4.26
N PHE A 76 1.00 1.89 3.43
CA PHE A 76 -0.05 1.14 2.75
C PHE A 76 0.53 0.07 1.81
N LEU A 77 1.59 0.40 1.05
CA LEU A 77 2.29 -0.55 0.19
C LEU A 77 2.92 -1.69 1.00
N ARG A 78 3.62 -1.38 2.10
CA ARG A 78 4.22 -2.38 3.00
C ARG A 78 3.18 -3.29 3.65
N LEU A 79 2.04 -2.73 4.04
CA LEU A 79 0.91 -3.49 4.56
C LEU A 79 0.33 -4.43 3.50
N ARG A 80 0.07 -3.91 2.29
CA ARG A 80 -0.52 -4.69 1.20
C ARG A 80 0.42 -5.80 0.72
N ALA A 81 1.72 -5.52 0.64
CA ALA A 81 2.73 -6.50 0.24
C ALA A 81 2.69 -7.76 1.12
N LYS A 82 2.68 -7.58 2.44
CA LYS A 82 2.57 -8.68 3.41
C LYS A 82 1.19 -9.34 3.50
N SER A 83 0.18 -8.78 2.84
CA SER A 83 -1.20 -9.27 2.91
C SER A 83 -1.63 -10.03 1.66
N VAL A 84 -1.27 -9.52 0.47
CA VAL A 84 -1.75 -10.01 -0.82
C VAL A 84 -0.63 -10.64 -1.64
N GLY A 85 0.60 -10.18 -1.49
CA GLY A 85 1.74 -10.63 -2.26
C GLY A 85 2.76 -9.51 -2.44
N GLU A 86 4.03 -9.89 -2.50
CA GLU A 86 5.16 -8.97 -2.48
C GLU A 86 5.61 -8.55 -3.87
N GLU A 87 5.07 -9.18 -4.90
CA GLU A 87 5.39 -8.88 -6.29
C GLU A 87 4.28 -8.05 -6.93
N VAL A 88 4.67 -6.97 -7.60
CA VAL A 88 3.78 -6.16 -8.43
C VAL A 88 4.33 -6.06 -9.84
N THR A 89 3.48 -6.32 -10.84
CA THR A 89 3.82 -6.11 -12.24
C THR A 89 3.45 -4.69 -12.63
N LEU A 90 4.43 -3.89 -13.01
CA LEU A 90 4.25 -2.53 -13.49
C LEU A 90 4.41 -2.47 -15.01
N GLY A 91 3.47 -1.79 -15.67
CA GLY A 91 3.60 -1.41 -17.06
C GLY A 91 4.33 -0.07 -17.19
N LEU A 92 5.55 -0.06 -17.74
CA LEU A 92 6.30 1.16 -17.97
C LEU A 92 5.73 1.95 -19.15
N LYS A 93 5.47 3.25 -18.94
CA LYS A 93 4.98 4.13 -20.01
C LYS A 93 5.93 4.05 -21.22
N PRO A 94 5.44 3.74 -22.42
CA PRO A 94 6.29 3.62 -23.60
C PRO A 94 7.02 4.94 -23.87
N TRP A 95 8.33 4.83 -24.14
CA TRP A 95 9.17 5.96 -24.54
C TRP A 95 9.28 6.01 -26.07
N GLY A 96 9.45 7.22 -26.63
CA GLY A 96 9.65 7.40 -28.06
C GLY A 96 10.95 6.74 -28.50
N CYS A 97 10.86 5.75 -29.38
CA CYS A 97 12.03 5.03 -29.89
C CYS A 97 12.54 5.71 -31.18
N PRO A 98 13.85 5.96 -31.32
CA PRO A 98 14.43 6.46 -32.58
C PRO A 98 14.12 5.55 -33.78
N GLN A 99 13.89 4.26 -33.53
CA GLN A 99 13.57 3.25 -34.54
C GLN A 99 12.10 3.27 -35.00
N ASN A 100 11.26 4.14 -34.42
CA ASN A 100 9.84 4.29 -34.78
C ASN A 100 9.48 5.75 -35.13
N ASN A 101 10.39 6.48 -35.79
CA ASN A 101 10.17 7.88 -36.19
C ASN A 101 9.75 8.82 -35.03
N GLY A 102 10.08 8.47 -33.78
CA GLY A 102 9.66 9.23 -32.59
C GLY A 102 8.24 8.96 -32.09
N GLU A 103 7.49 8.04 -32.71
CA GLU A 103 6.16 7.63 -32.25
C GLU A 103 6.24 6.65 -31.06
N LEU A 104 5.21 6.68 -30.20
CA LEU A 104 5.13 5.82 -29.02
C LEU A 104 5.04 4.33 -29.43
N CYS A 105 5.79 3.47 -28.74
CA CYS A 105 5.69 2.02 -28.94
C CYS A 105 4.28 1.51 -28.58
N LYS A 106 3.74 0.60 -29.40
CA LYS A 106 2.41 -0.03 -29.19
C LYS A 106 2.35 -0.93 -27.96
N PHE A 107 3.49 -1.47 -27.53
CA PHE A 107 3.60 -2.38 -26.40
C PHE A 107 4.30 -1.69 -25.24
N THR A 108 3.75 -1.87 -24.05
CA THR A 108 4.30 -1.44 -22.78
C THR A 108 5.30 -2.49 -22.31
N THR A 109 6.46 -2.07 -21.79
CA THR A 109 7.39 -3.00 -21.15
C THR A 109 6.87 -3.31 -19.76
N GLU A 110 6.56 -4.57 -19.49
CA GLU A 110 6.15 -5.04 -18.16
C GLU A 110 7.39 -5.42 -17.34
N VAL A 111 7.43 -4.95 -16.09
CA VAL A 111 8.49 -5.27 -15.14
C VAL A 111 7.85 -5.72 -13.83
N THR A 112 8.26 -6.89 -13.34
CA THR A 112 7.88 -7.37 -12.02
C THR A 112 8.84 -6.83 -10.99
N ILE A 113 8.31 -6.17 -9.95
CA ILE A 113 9.09 -5.55 -8.88
C ILE A 113 8.70 -6.22 -7.57
N ASN A 114 9.71 -6.61 -6.79
CA ASN A 114 9.52 -7.07 -5.42
C ASN A 114 9.45 -5.85 -4.48
N LEU A 115 8.41 -5.82 -3.64
CA LEU A 115 8.07 -4.77 -2.68
C LEU A 115 8.65 -5.04 -1.28
N GLU A 116 9.41 -6.13 -1.08
CA GLU A 116 10.17 -6.43 0.14
C GLU A 116 11.52 -5.70 0.16
#